data_AF-A0A956PQ10-F1
#
_entry.id   AF-A0A956PQ10-F1
#
_cell.length_a   1.000
_cell.length_b   1.000
_cell.length_c   1.000
_cell.angle_alpha   90.00
_cell.angle_beta   90.00
_cell.angle_gamma   90.00
#
_symmetry.space_group_name_H-M   'P 1'
#
loop_
_entity.id
_entity.type
_entity.pdbx_description
1 polymer ?
#
loop_
_entity_poly.entity_id
_entity_poly.type
_entity_poly.pdbx_seq_one_letter_code
_entity_poly.pdbx_strand_id
1 'polypeptide(L)'
;MRTQWQPVKSNTQGLTRYKGTNQKAEAWIQRNPDGSAVAKEETGFFGTHVTSYSVAPAPEDNVILDRMDRSAYPPRFDGWKESGKDSETNTTEYKGKANNFLKSPVKAKITRVGDTAKVSAKV
;
A
#
# COMPACT_ATOMS: atom_id res chain seq x y z
N MET A 1 -10.44 6.62 2.36
CA MET A 1 -10.77 6.79 0.93
C MET A 1 -9.44 6.92 0.19
N ARG A 2 -9.28 6.28 -0.97
CA ARG A 2 -8.03 6.39 -1.76
C ARG A 2 -7.84 7.83 -2.23
N THR A 3 -6.64 8.37 -2.13
CA THR A 3 -6.34 9.72 -2.61
C THR A 3 -6.41 9.76 -4.13
N GLN A 4 -7.18 10.71 -4.67
CA GLN A 4 -7.23 10.97 -6.11
C GLN A 4 -6.17 12.01 -6.44
N TRP A 5 -5.13 11.59 -7.15
CA TRP A 5 -3.98 12.43 -7.46
C TRP A 5 -4.13 13.11 -8.81
N GLN A 6 -3.88 14.41 -8.86
CA GLN A 6 -3.76 15.17 -10.10
C GLN A 6 -2.35 15.76 -10.25
N PRO A 7 -1.71 15.61 -11.41
CA PRO A 7 -0.41 16.20 -11.66
C PRO A 7 -0.52 17.73 -11.66
N VAL A 8 0.48 18.40 -11.11
CA VAL A 8 0.62 19.87 -11.13
C VAL A 8 1.94 20.25 -11.77
N LYS A 9 1.98 21.41 -12.43
CA LYS A 9 3.18 21.88 -13.14
C LYS A 9 4.38 21.97 -12.18
N SER A 10 5.50 21.45 -12.65
CA SER A 10 6.80 21.51 -11.97
C SER A 10 7.82 22.01 -12.99
N ASN A 11 8.67 22.94 -12.58
CA ASN A 11 9.74 23.49 -13.43
C ASN A 11 11.07 22.74 -13.25
N THR A 12 11.08 21.68 -12.44
CA THR A 12 12.28 20.89 -12.14
C THR A 12 12.30 19.64 -13.01
N GLN A 13 13.41 19.42 -13.73
CA GLN A 13 13.57 18.27 -14.61
C GLN A 13 13.49 16.94 -13.83
N GLY A 14 12.70 16.00 -14.34
CA GLY A 14 12.49 14.69 -13.71
C GLY A 14 11.61 14.72 -12.46
N LEU A 15 11.14 15.89 -12.01
CA LEU A 15 10.25 16.03 -10.86
C LEU A 15 8.80 16.21 -11.31
N THR A 16 7.95 15.25 -10.99
CA THR A 16 6.50 15.38 -11.13
C THR A 16 5.88 15.64 -9.77
N ARG A 17 5.03 16.65 -9.68
CA ARG A 17 4.28 16.99 -8.45
C ARG A 17 2.82 16.61 -8.60
N TYR A 18 2.19 16.25 -7.49
CA TYR A 18 0.82 15.80 -7.42
C TYR A 18 0.08 16.46 -6.28
N LYS A 19 -1.20 16.75 -6.48
CA LYS A 19 -2.11 17.24 -5.45
C LYS A 19 -3.29 16.27 -5.31
N GLY A 20 -3.64 15.94 -4.07
CA GLY A 20 -4.85 15.19 -3.75
C GLY A 20 -6.09 16.05 -3.97
N THR A 21 -7.07 15.56 -4.73
CA THR A 21 -8.32 16.31 -4.99
C THR A 21 -9.35 16.15 -3.87
N ASN A 22 -9.31 15.01 -3.18
CA ASN A 22 -10.25 14.65 -2.11
C ASN A 22 -9.67 14.79 -0.70
N GLN A 23 -8.40 15.19 -0.58
CA GLN A 23 -7.70 15.40 0.69
C GLN A 23 -6.66 16.52 0.56
N LYS A 24 -6.30 17.19 1.67
CA LYS A 24 -5.13 18.10 1.71
C LYS A 24 -3.85 17.26 1.73
N ALA A 25 -3.50 16.72 0.57
CA ALA A 25 -2.34 15.88 0.35
C ALA A 25 -1.52 16.40 -0.82
N GLU A 26 -0.21 16.37 -0.68
CA GLU A 26 0.75 16.72 -1.71
C GLU A 26 1.75 15.58 -1.87
N ALA A 27 2.14 15.27 -3.10
CA ALA A 27 3.17 14.28 -3.35
C ALA A 27 4.10 14.75 -4.46
N TRP A 28 5.32 14.23 -4.47
CA TRP A 28 6.26 14.42 -5.56
C TRP A 28 7.02 13.14 -5.87
N ILE A 29 7.38 12.99 -7.14
CA ILE A 29 8.16 11.86 -7.67
C ILE A 29 9.33 12.46 -8.45
N GLN A 30 10.55 12.22 -7.99
CA GLN A 30 11.79 12.54 -8.70
C GLN A 30 12.31 11.27 -9.38
N ARG A 31 12.36 11.27 -10.71
CA ARG A 31 13.04 10.23 -11.48
C ARG A 31 14.50 10.59 -11.67
N ASN A 32 15.36 9.61 -11.43
CA ASN A 32 16.80 9.73 -11.56
C ASN A 32 17.26 9.17 -12.92
N PRO A 33 18.42 9.62 -13.46
CA PRO A 33 18.94 9.14 -14.74
C PRO A 33 19.26 7.63 -14.77
N ASP A 34 19.50 7.01 -13.61
CA ASP A 34 19.76 5.58 -13.46
C ASP A 34 18.49 4.71 -13.56
N GLY A 35 17.33 5.32 -13.81
CA GLY A 35 16.03 4.63 -13.89
C GLY A 35 15.38 4.37 -12.54
N SER A 36 15.95 4.86 -11.44
CA SER A 36 15.31 4.85 -10.11
C SER A 36 14.36 6.04 -9.93
N ALA A 37 13.51 5.96 -8.91
CA ALA A 37 12.66 7.07 -8.50
C ALA A 37 12.64 7.20 -6.98
N VAL A 38 12.66 8.45 -6.52
CA VAL A 38 12.40 8.82 -5.14
C VAL A 38 11.05 9.52 -5.09
N ALA A 39 10.17 9.10 -4.20
CA ALA A 39 8.87 9.71 -4.02
C ALA A 39 8.64 10.09 -2.57
N LYS A 40 7.86 11.16 -2.36
CA LYS A 40 7.41 11.60 -1.06
C LYS A 40 5.95 12.00 -1.12
N GLU A 41 5.20 11.67 -0.08
CA GLU A 41 3.85 12.12 0.17
C GLU A 41 3.78 12.85 1.52
N GLU A 42 3.04 13.96 1.55
CA GLU A 42 2.70 14.74 2.74
C GLU A 42 1.17 14.89 2.81
N THR A 43 0.54 14.29 3.83
CA THR A 43 -0.91 14.42 4.06
C THR A 43 -1.19 15.19 5.36
N GLY A 44 -2.21 16.05 5.37
CA GLY A 44 -2.64 16.80 6.55
C GLY A 44 -4.13 16.61 6.90
N PHE A 45 -4.41 15.77 7.91
CA PHE A 45 -5.69 15.82 8.65
C PHE A 45 -5.58 15.40 10.13
N PHE A 46 -4.66 14.48 10.49
CA PHE A 46 -4.35 14.12 11.88
C PHE A 46 -2.83 13.87 12.03
N GLY A 47 -2.04 14.95 12.05
CA GLY A 47 -0.58 14.88 12.02
C GLY A 47 -0.01 14.77 10.61
N THR A 48 1.25 15.18 10.45
CA THR A 48 1.99 15.12 9.18
C THR A 48 2.46 13.68 8.97
N HIS A 49 1.75 12.91 8.15
CA HIS A 49 2.30 11.65 7.66
C HIS A 49 3.23 11.97 6.49
N VAL A 50 4.51 11.72 6.70
CA VAL A 50 5.53 11.77 5.66
C VAL A 50 5.89 10.35 5.28
N THR A 51 5.54 9.95 4.06
CA THR A 51 6.02 8.70 3.49
C THR A 51 7.04 9.05 2.43
N SER A 52 8.26 8.51 2.54
CA SER A 52 9.30 8.64 1.51
C SER A 52 9.84 7.27 1.15
N TYR A 53 10.04 7.01 -0.13
CA TYR A 53 10.65 5.75 -0.55
C TYR A 53 11.39 5.89 -1.88
N SER A 54 12.34 4.97 -2.09
CA SER A 54 13.11 4.83 -3.32
C SER A 54 12.80 3.48 -3.96
N VAL A 55 12.72 3.43 -5.29
CA VAL A 55 12.43 2.21 -6.04
C VAL A 55 13.25 2.15 -7.34
N ALA A 56 13.83 0.98 -7.62
CA ALA A 56 14.56 0.68 -8.85
C ALA A 56 14.24 -0.76 -9.31
N PRO A 57 13.90 -1.01 -10.59
CA PRO A 57 13.52 0.00 -11.59
C PRO A 57 12.24 0.74 -11.19
N ALA A 58 12.13 2.02 -11.53
CA ALA A 58 10.99 2.84 -11.15
C ALA A 58 9.72 2.45 -11.93
N PRO A 59 8.66 1.94 -11.27
CA PRO A 59 7.39 1.66 -11.93
C PRO A 59 6.68 2.97 -12.33
N GLU A 60 5.54 2.86 -12.99
CA GLU A 60 4.69 4.01 -13.35
C GLU A 60 4.21 4.80 -12.11
N ASP A 61 3.95 6.10 -12.28
CA ASP A 61 3.61 7.02 -11.19
C ASP A 61 2.33 6.60 -10.44
N ASN A 62 1.34 6.02 -11.13
CA ASN A 62 0.11 5.49 -10.52
C ASN A 62 0.39 4.34 -9.51
N VAL A 63 1.34 3.46 -9.82
CA VAL A 63 1.80 2.40 -8.92
C VAL A 63 2.55 3.03 -7.75
N ILE A 64 3.35 4.05 -8.02
CA ILE A 64 4.12 4.73 -6.99
C ILE A 64 3.19 5.41 -5.97
N LEU A 65 2.18 6.13 -6.46
CA LEU A 65 1.17 6.82 -5.67
C LEU A 65 0.25 5.85 -4.91
N ASP A 66 -0.12 4.72 -5.51
CA ASP A 66 -0.91 3.67 -4.82
C ASP A 66 -0.16 3.10 -3.61
N ARG A 67 1.15 2.91 -3.74
CA ARG A 67 1.99 2.41 -2.64
C ARG A 67 2.06 3.42 -1.49
N MET A 68 2.26 4.71 -1.79
CA MET A 68 2.30 5.74 -0.74
C MET A 68 0.94 5.86 -0.03
N ASP A 69 -0.17 5.85 -0.76
CA ASP A 69 -1.51 5.90 -0.19
C ASP A 69 -1.78 4.69 0.73
N ARG A 70 -1.34 3.49 0.34
CA ARG A 70 -1.40 2.28 1.19
C ARG A 70 -0.48 2.34 2.42
N SER A 71 0.64 3.05 2.34
CA SER A 71 1.55 3.24 3.48
C SER A 71 1.02 4.28 4.47
N ALA A 72 0.44 5.38 3.98
CA ALA A 72 -0.21 6.40 4.78
C ALA A 72 -1.53 5.88 5.40
N TYR A 73 -2.27 5.07 4.65
CA TYR A 73 -3.54 4.48 5.04
C TYR A 73 -3.52 2.95 4.86
N PRO A 74 -2.79 2.23 5.72
CA PRO A 74 -2.74 0.78 5.64
C PRO A 74 -4.15 0.21 5.75
N PRO A 75 -4.52 -0.78 4.90
CA PRO A 75 -5.80 -1.43 4.99
C PRO A 75 -5.94 -2.02 6.40
N ARG A 76 -7.02 -1.64 7.09
CA ARG A 76 -7.36 -2.22 8.38
C ARG A 76 -8.06 -3.54 8.12
N PHE A 77 -7.58 -4.61 8.75
CA PHE A 77 -8.20 -5.93 8.66
C PHE A 77 -8.76 -6.32 10.03
N ASP A 78 -10.00 -6.79 10.06
CA ASP A 78 -10.68 -7.17 11.30
C ASP A 78 -11.47 -8.48 11.15
N GLY A 79 -11.98 -8.97 12.29
CA GLY A 79 -12.91 -10.09 12.32
C GLY A 79 -12.34 -11.42 11.82
N TRP A 80 -11.03 -11.64 11.98
CA TRP A 80 -10.37 -12.89 11.58
C TRP A 80 -10.99 -14.09 12.31
N LYS A 81 -11.40 -15.10 11.53
CA LYS A 81 -11.90 -16.38 12.02
C LYS A 81 -11.26 -17.51 11.24
N GLU A 82 -10.99 -18.61 11.92
CA GLU A 82 -10.61 -19.85 11.25
C GLU A 82 -11.75 -20.31 10.33
N SER A 83 -11.38 -20.77 9.14
CA SER A 83 -12.33 -21.12 8.08
C SER A 83 -12.06 -22.47 7.42
N GLY A 84 -10.93 -23.10 7.76
CA GLY A 84 -10.51 -24.40 7.29
C GLY A 84 -9.16 -24.76 7.88
N LYS A 85 -8.92 -26.06 8.06
CA LYS A 85 -7.64 -26.60 8.49
C LYS A 85 -7.31 -27.81 7.64
N ASP A 86 -6.09 -27.81 7.12
CA ASP A 86 -5.50 -28.94 6.41
C ASP A 86 -4.40 -29.52 7.31
N SER A 87 -4.66 -30.73 7.79
CA SER A 87 -3.77 -31.45 8.71
C SER A 87 -2.58 -32.09 7.98
N GLU A 88 -2.69 -32.39 6.69
CA GLU A 88 -1.61 -32.99 5.90
C GLU A 88 -0.50 -31.96 5.64
N THR A 89 -0.88 -30.71 5.39
CA THR A 89 0.08 -29.62 5.15
C THR A 89 0.32 -28.73 6.38
N ASN A 90 -0.30 -29.03 7.52
CA ASN A 90 -0.31 -28.18 8.73
C ASN A 90 -0.66 -26.70 8.41
N THR A 91 -1.64 -26.53 7.53
CA THR A 91 -2.09 -25.21 7.05
C THR A 91 -3.42 -24.84 7.70
N THR A 92 -3.52 -23.65 8.26
CA THR A 92 -4.78 -23.08 8.76
C THR A 92 -5.20 -21.92 7.85
N GLU A 93 -6.44 -21.97 7.37
CA GLU A 93 -7.06 -20.91 6.59
C GLU A 93 -7.88 -19.98 7.48
N TYR A 94 -7.63 -18.69 7.38
CA TYR A 94 -8.35 -17.65 8.09
C TYR A 94 -9.13 -16.78 7.11
N LYS A 95 -10.34 -16.38 7.51
CA LYS A 95 -11.16 -15.38 6.82
C LYS A 95 -11.29 -14.15 7.71
N GLY A 96 -10.88 -13.01 7.18
CA GLY A 96 -11.08 -11.70 7.78
C GLY A 96 -11.91 -10.80 6.87
N LYS A 97 -12.13 -9.57 7.31
CA LYS A 97 -12.75 -8.53 6.49
C LYS A 97 -11.79 -7.35 6.38
N ALA A 98 -11.67 -6.79 5.17
CA ALA A 98 -11.08 -5.48 5.01
C ALA A 98 -12.07 -4.45 5.55
N ASN A 99 -11.65 -3.61 6.50
CA ASN A 99 -12.46 -2.54 7.08
C ASN A 99 -12.42 -1.26 6.22
N ASN A 100 -12.34 -1.43 4.90
CA ASN A 100 -12.44 -0.37 3.90
C ASN A 100 -13.87 -0.29 3.35
N PHE A 101 -14.18 0.79 2.61
CA PHE A 101 -15.52 1.13 2.10
C PHE A 101 -16.21 -0.04 1.34
N LEU A 102 -15.42 -0.89 0.68
CA LEU A 102 -15.87 -2.22 0.24
C LEU A 102 -15.34 -3.27 1.23
N LYS A 103 -16.25 -3.82 2.06
CA LYS A 103 -15.98 -4.93 2.99
C LYS A 103 -15.68 -6.23 2.23
N SER A 104 -14.54 -6.29 1.57
CA SER A 104 -14.12 -7.44 0.78
C SER A 104 -13.61 -8.54 1.73
N PRO A 105 -14.01 -9.81 1.52
CA PRO A 105 -13.54 -10.91 2.34
C PRO A 105 -12.06 -11.19 2.04
N VAL A 106 -11.23 -11.21 3.08
CA VAL A 106 -9.79 -11.51 2.95
C VAL A 106 -9.55 -12.94 3.38
N LYS A 107 -8.85 -13.72 2.57
CA LYS A 107 -8.42 -15.09 2.91
C LYS A 107 -6.93 -15.11 3.17
N ALA A 108 -6.52 -15.61 4.32
CA ALA A 108 -5.12 -15.84 4.66
C ALA A 108 -4.88 -17.33 4.91
N LYS A 109 -3.73 -17.85 4.49
CA LYS A 109 -3.27 -19.20 4.82
C LYS A 109 -1.99 -19.12 5.61
N ILE A 110 -1.93 -19.83 6.73
CA ILE A 110 -0.75 -19.97 7.56
C ILE A 110 -0.34 -21.44 7.55
N THR A 111 0.78 -21.73 6.91
CA THR A 111 1.39 -23.06 6.87
C THR A 111 2.54 -23.11 7.88
N ARG A 112 2.44 -23.98 8.89
CA ARG A 112 3.47 -24.12 9.93
C ARG A 112 4.44 -25.25 9.58
N VAL A 113 5.74 -24.94 9.53
CA VAL A 113 6.84 -25.87 9.24
C VAL A 113 7.84 -25.79 10.39
N GLY A 114 7.75 -26.73 11.34
CA GLY A 114 8.50 -26.66 12.61
C GLY A 114 8.18 -25.38 13.38
N ASP A 115 9.21 -24.63 13.77
CA ASP A 115 9.09 -23.34 14.47
C ASP A 115 8.83 -22.15 13.52
N THR A 116 8.74 -22.39 12.21
CA THR A 116 8.54 -21.35 11.20
C THR A 116 7.13 -21.37 10.63
N ALA A 117 6.60 -20.21 10.24
CA ALA A 117 5.31 -20.08 9.58
C ALA A 117 5.45 -19.35 8.24
N LYS A 118 4.89 -19.94 7.17
CA LYS A 118 4.70 -19.28 5.89
C LYS A 118 3.29 -18.72 5.84
N VAL A 119 3.17 -17.41 5.58
CA VAL A 119 1.90 -16.70 5.53
C VAL A 119 1.65 -16.20 4.10
N SER A 120 0.44 -16.45 3.59
CA SER A 120 -0.03 -15.88 2.32
C SER A 120 -1.42 -15.30 2.51
N ALA A 121 -1.71 -14.14 1.91
CA ALA A 121 -3.02 -13.51 1.99
C ALA A 121 -3.48 -13.03 0.62
N LYS A 122 -4.77 -13.18 0.33
CA LYS A 122 -5.44 -12.71 -0.87
C LYS A 122 -6.71 -11.96 -0.48
N VAL A 123 -6.86 -10.75 -1.03
CA VAL A 123 -8.06 -9.91 -0.92
C VAL A 123 -8.94 -10.16 -2.13
#